data_AF-A0A7S3L0S1-F1
#
_entry.id   AF-A0A7S3L0S1-F1
#
_cell.length_a   1.000
_cell.length_b   1.000
_cell.length_c   1.000
_cell.angle_alpha   90.00
_cell.angle_beta   90.00
_cell.angle_gamma   90.00
#
_symmetry.space_group_name_H-M   'P 1'
#
loop_
_entity.id
_entity.type
_entity.pdbx_description
1 polymer ?
#
loop_
_entity_poly.entity_id
_entity_poly.type
_entity_poly.pdbx_seq_one_letter_code
_entity_poly.pdbx_strand_id
1 'polypeptide(L)'
;TTPPPPTETTTTTTTTTAPDKEAGGGGDPHFARWGREHDSFHGECDIVMVHSKNFHDGAGFDLHARTTIQDYFSYIESMAMKVGDSILEIQRDQLYLNNMKLTPEDLPFTFGGKFKYTISNAPLEASKNPKYYQYYKVDLHEDSSVLFKFYKKFLTFQISGHPDDFNDSVGLMGEYHTGEMISRDGQVMTNFDEYGFEWQVAPTDTVLFSDNRPPQLPYEMCRMPTAARPGRRALRNTSIMSHAEEACAHITGGDYDLCLEDVILTGDVGIASLW
;
A
#
# COMPACT_ATOMS: atom_id res chain seq x y z
N THR A 1 69.06 -0.30 -15.57
CA THR A 1 67.87 -1.03 -15.07
C THR A 1 66.82 0.00 -14.69
N THR A 2 65.90 0.25 -15.60
CA THR A 2 64.79 1.21 -15.45
C THR A 2 63.66 0.53 -14.66
N PRO A 3 62.94 1.23 -13.75
CA PRO A 3 61.85 0.61 -13.01
C PRO A 3 60.64 0.38 -13.92
N PRO A 4 59.82 -0.64 -13.67
CA PRO A 4 58.60 -0.86 -14.45
C PRO A 4 57.56 0.23 -14.14
N PRO A 5 56.65 0.54 -15.08
CA PRO A 5 55.59 1.50 -14.86
C PRO A 5 54.57 0.95 -13.83
N PRO A 6 53.89 1.83 -13.08
CA PRO A 6 52.89 1.41 -12.11
C PRO A 6 51.65 0.87 -12.83
N THR A 7 51.17 -0.29 -12.36
CA THR A 7 49.94 -0.92 -12.81
C THR A 7 48.73 -0.08 -12.41
N GLU A 8 47.99 0.44 -13.38
CA GLU A 8 46.68 1.06 -13.15
C GLU A 8 45.73 0.02 -12.57
N THR A 9 45.33 0.22 -11.32
CA THR A 9 44.32 -0.59 -10.66
C THR A 9 42.97 0.02 -11.00
N THR A 10 42.27 -0.60 -11.96
CA THR A 10 40.88 -0.27 -12.28
C THR A 10 40.06 -0.47 -11.02
N THR A 11 39.70 0.64 -10.38
CA THR A 11 38.81 0.64 -9.22
C THR A 11 37.40 0.46 -9.76
N THR A 12 36.92 -0.78 -9.77
CA THR A 12 35.51 -1.09 -10.01
C THR A 12 34.70 -0.33 -8.96
N THR A 13 34.06 0.76 -9.38
CA THR A 13 33.13 1.49 -8.54
C THR A 13 31.89 0.61 -8.40
N THR A 14 31.81 -0.16 -7.32
CA THR A 14 30.55 -0.75 -6.89
C THR A 14 29.65 0.41 -6.49
N THR A 15 28.77 0.82 -7.40
CA THR A 15 27.64 1.68 -7.10
C THR A 15 26.89 1.00 -5.97
N THR A 16 26.98 1.54 -4.76
CA THR A 16 26.22 1.05 -3.62
C THR A 16 24.80 1.56 -3.84
N THR A 17 23.96 0.76 -4.49
CA THR A 17 22.54 1.05 -4.67
C THR A 17 21.93 1.22 -3.29
N ALA A 18 21.16 2.29 -3.08
CA ALA A 18 20.43 2.47 -1.83
C ALA A 18 19.48 1.27 -1.65
N PRO A 19 19.30 0.75 -0.42
CA PRO A 19 18.45 -0.40 -0.20
C PRO A 19 16.99 -0.07 -0.52
N ASP A 20 16.25 -1.08 -0.97
CA ASP A 20 14.80 -1.00 -1.18
C ASP A 20 14.10 -0.48 0.07
N LYS A 21 13.01 0.24 -0.16
CA LYS A 21 12.15 0.73 0.89
C LYS A 21 10.78 0.10 0.79
N GLU A 22 10.20 -0.10 1.96
CA GLU A 22 8.85 -0.57 2.09
C GLU A 22 7.90 0.58 2.42
N ALA A 23 6.71 0.50 1.84
CA ALA A 23 5.54 1.32 2.19
C ALA A 23 4.29 0.44 2.06
N GLY A 24 3.18 0.83 2.67
CA GLY A 24 2.00 -0.01 2.66
C GLY A 24 0.85 0.53 3.48
N GLY A 25 -0.17 -0.31 3.63
CA GLY A 25 -1.25 -0.03 4.55
C GLY A 25 -2.31 -1.11 4.61
N GLY A 26 -3.16 -1.04 5.62
CA GLY A 26 -4.11 -2.10 5.94
C GLY A 26 -4.81 -1.86 7.27
N GLY A 27 -5.61 -2.82 7.72
CA GLY A 27 -6.33 -2.68 8.99
C GLY A 27 -7.45 -1.63 8.92
N ASP A 28 -7.49 -0.75 9.90
CA ASP A 28 -8.59 0.19 10.16
C ASP A 28 -8.56 1.64 9.62
N PRO A 29 -7.86 2.12 8.59
CA PRO A 29 -6.61 1.71 7.99
C PRO A 29 -5.43 2.55 8.52
N HIS A 30 -4.30 1.87 8.68
CA HIS A 30 -3.00 2.43 8.98
C HIS A 30 -2.12 2.41 7.73
N PHE A 31 -1.32 3.45 7.52
CA PHE A 31 -0.47 3.63 6.35
C PHE A 31 0.98 3.85 6.76
N ALA A 32 1.86 2.97 6.29
CA ALA A 32 3.30 3.12 6.42
C ALA A 32 3.85 3.86 5.21
N ARG A 33 4.37 5.07 5.45
CA ARG A 33 5.12 5.84 4.45
C ARG A 33 6.53 5.25 4.30
N TRP A 34 7.23 5.62 3.22
CA TRP A 34 8.57 5.08 2.89
C TRP A 34 9.56 5.19 4.07
N GLY A 35 9.84 4.07 4.73
CA GLY A 35 10.75 4.02 5.88
C GLY A 35 10.31 4.83 7.10
N ARG A 36 9.00 5.01 7.29
CA ARG A 36 8.39 5.71 8.44
C ARG A 36 7.44 4.80 9.21
N GLU A 37 7.10 5.22 10.43
CA GLU A 37 6.04 4.58 11.22
C GLU A 37 4.66 4.81 10.59
N HIS A 38 3.69 4.00 11.01
CA HIS A 38 2.31 4.08 10.56
C HIS A 38 1.60 5.34 11.08
N ASP A 39 0.85 5.98 10.19
CA ASP A 39 -0.17 6.99 10.52
C ASP A 39 -1.55 6.51 10.04
N SER A 40 -2.63 7.00 10.65
CA SER A 40 -4.00 6.58 10.28
C SER A 40 -4.76 7.70 9.59
N PHE A 41 -5.46 7.36 8.50
CA PHE A 41 -6.44 8.23 7.86
C PHE A 41 -7.70 7.45 7.56
N HIS A 42 -8.85 7.91 8.09
CA HIS A 42 -10.09 7.15 8.06
C HIS A 42 -11.11 7.64 7.02
N GLY A 43 -10.69 8.50 6.10
CA GLY A 43 -11.58 9.02 5.06
C GLY A 43 -12.17 7.90 4.18
N GLU A 44 -13.46 7.98 3.86
CA GLU A 44 -14.10 7.22 2.78
C GLU A 44 -14.00 8.03 1.50
N CYS A 45 -13.27 7.53 0.50
CA CYS A 45 -13.07 8.10 -0.84
C CYS A 45 -12.09 7.19 -1.62
N ASP A 46 -11.62 7.67 -2.78
CA ASP A 46 -10.43 7.11 -3.43
C ASP A 46 -9.23 8.00 -3.12
N ILE A 47 -8.08 7.39 -2.84
CA ILE A 47 -6.86 8.06 -2.38
C ILE A 47 -5.68 7.66 -3.26
N VAL A 48 -4.88 8.64 -3.67
CA VAL A 48 -3.62 8.44 -4.38
C VAL A 48 -2.57 7.98 -3.38
N MET A 49 -2.21 6.71 -3.42
CA MET A 49 -1.20 6.13 -2.51
C MET A 49 0.20 6.45 -3.03
N VAL A 50 0.41 6.21 -4.32
CA VAL A 50 1.69 6.43 -5.00
C VAL A 50 1.41 6.90 -6.43
N HIS A 51 2.15 7.90 -6.87
CA HIS A 51 2.32 8.33 -8.24
C HIS A 51 3.82 8.46 -8.51
N SER A 52 4.36 7.73 -9.48
CA SER A 52 5.73 7.88 -9.98
C SER A 52 5.67 8.08 -11.49
N LYS A 53 6.20 9.20 -11.98
CA LYS A 53 6.12 9.54 -13.40
C LYS A 53 7.24 8.88 -14.18
N ASN A 54 8.44 8.83 -13.60
CA ASN A 54 9.64 8.36 -14.27
C ASN A 54 9.80 6.83 -14.24
N PHE A 55 8.94 6.13 -13.49
CA PHE A 55 8.89 4.67 -13.41
C PHE A 55 9.10 4.01 -14.78
N HIS A 56 10.15 3.18 -14.89
CA HIS A 56 10.49 2.39 -16.09
C HIS A 56 10.47 3.18 -17.41
N ASP A 57 11.45 4.08 -17.60
CA ASP A 57 11.57 4.97 -18.77
C ASP A 57 10.33 5.82 -19.04
N GLY A 58 9.65 6.26 -17.97
CA GLY A 58 8.44 7.08 -18.08
C GLY A 58 7.18 6.31 -18.49
N ALA A 59 7.16 4.98 -18.31
CA ALA A 59 5.91 4.22 -18.36
C ALA A 59 4.91 4.71 -17.29
N GLY A 60 5.44 5.15 -16.15
CA GLY A 60 4.64 5.67 -15.04
C GLY A 60 4.00 4.55 -14.22
N PHE A 61 3.76 4.88 -12.95
CA PHE A 61 3.12 4.03 -11.96
C PHE A 61 2.13 4.86 -11.14
N ASP A 62 0.89 4.38 -11.04
CA ASP A 62 -0.13 4.94 -10.15
C ASP A 62 -0.69 3.81 -9.28
N LEU A 63 -0.87 4.03 -7.98
CA LEU A 63 -1.56 3.11 -7.07
C LEU A 63 -2.57 3.89 -6.26
N HIS A 64 -3.85 3.55 -6.41
CA HIS A 64 -4.95 4.16 -5.68
C HIS A 64 -5.58 3.15 -4.74
N ALA A 65 -5.93 3.58 -3.53
CA ALA A 65 -6.74 2.83 -2.59
C ALA A 65 -8.17 3.38 -2.58
N ARG A 66 -9.12 2.49 -2.43
CA ARG A 66 -10.53 2.82 -2.23
C ARG A 66 -10.93 2.43 -0.83
N THR A 67 -11.21 3.42 0.02
CA THR A 67 -11.50 3.23 1.44
C THR A 67 -12.98 3.44 1.73
N THR A 68 -13.54 2.62 2.61
CA THR A 68 -14.98 2.62 2.94
C THR A 68 -15.18 2.64 4.45
N ILE A 69 -16.09 3.50 4.93
CA ILE A 69 -16.40 3.57 6.35
C ILE A 69 -17.24 2.37 6.78
N GLN A 70 -16.87 1.79 7.91
CA GLN A 70 -17.68 0.88 8.69
C GLN A 70 -17.79 1.42 10.12
N ASP A 71 -18.99 1.91 10.45
CA ASP A 71 -19.31 2.47 11.76
C ASP A 71 -18.37 3.61 12.19
N TYR A 72 -17.38 3.30 13.03
CA TYR A 72 -16.42 4.24 13.62
C TYR A 72 -15.00 4.09 13.06
N PHE A 73 -14.79 3.22 12.06
CA PHE A 73 -13.52 3.06 11.36
C PHE A 73 -13.75 2.98 9.85
N SER A 74 -12.68 2.88 9.06
CA SER A 74 -12.78 2.55 7.64
C SER A 74 -11.80 1.43 7.29
N TYR A 75 -11.91 0.86 6.11
CA TYR A 75 -10.96 -0.15 5.64
C TYR A 75 -10.71 0.04 4.15
N ILE A 76 -9.59 -0.51 3.65
CA ILE A 76 -9.31 -0.56 2.23
C ILE A 76 -10.21 -1.65 1.62
N GLU A 77 -11.17 -1.25 0.80
CA GLU A 77 -12.12 -2.16 0.16
C GLU A 77 -11.53 -2.77 -1.12
N SER A 78 -10.85 -1.95 -1.91
CA SER A 78 -10.21 -2.35 -3.15
C SER A 78 -9.05 -1.43 -3.47
N MET A 79 -8.22 -1.87 -4.42
CA MET A 79 -7.11 -1.08 -4.94
C MET A 79 -7.11 -1.13 -6.46
N ALA A 80 -6.56 -0.09 -7.07
CA ALA A 80 -6.31 -0.04 -8.49
C ALA A 80 -4.88 0.44 -8.74
N MET A 81 -4.18 -0.26 -9.62
CA MET A 81 -2.78 0.00 -9.96
C MET A 81 -2.66 0.17 -11.47
N LYS A 82 -2.03 1.26 -11.91
CA LYS A 82 -1.70 1.46 -13.32
C LYS A 82 -0.20 1.45 -13.51
N VAL A 83 0.24 0.71 -14.52
CA VAL A 83 1.64 0.70 -14.97
C VAL A 83 1.66 0.77 -16.49
N GLY A 84 2.25 1.84 -17.04
CA GLY A 84 2.06 2.15 -18.46
C GLY A 84 0.58 2.34 -18.80
N ASP A 85 0.12 1.63 -19.82
CA ASP A 85 -1.28 1.66 -20.28
C ASP A 85 -2.17 0.60 -19.60
N SER A 86 -1.60 -0.24 -18.73
CA SER A 86 -2.34 -1.33 -18.10
C SER A 86 -2.85 -0.93 -16.73
N ILE A 87 -4.14 -1.20 -16.46
CA ILE A 87 -4.81 -0.98 -15.19
C ILE A 87 -5.21 -2.33 -14.60
N LEU A 88 -4.73 -2.59 -13.39
CA LEU A 88 -5.11 -3.70 -12.55
C LEU A 88 -6.06 -3.20 -11.45
N GLU A 89 -7.30 -3.69 -11.41
CA GLU A 89 -8.21 -3.46 -10.29
C GLU A 89 -8.36 -4.74 -9.47
N ILE A 90 -8.24 -4.63 -8.14
CA ILE A 90 -8.24 -5.76 -7.22
C ILE A 90 -9.18 -5.54 -6.04
N GLN A 91 -10.05 -6.51 -5.82
CA GLN A 91 -10.96 -6.65 -4.69
C GLN A 91 -11.00 -8.13 -4.29
N ARG A 92 -11.49 -8.43 -3.09
CA ARG A 92 -11.46 -9.78 -2.48
C ARG A 92 -11.80 -10.94 -3.43
N ASP A 93 -12.81 -10.80 -4.28
CA ASP A 93 -13.27 -11.87 -5.18
C ASP A 93 -13.25 -11.45 -6.66
N GLN A 94 -12.59 -10.32 -6.95
CA GLN A 94 -12.60 -9.72 -8.27
C GLN A 94 -11.21 -9.17 -8.62
N LEU A 95 -10.68 -9.67 -9.74
CA LEU A 95 -9.41 -9.24 -10.30
C LEU A 95 -9.65 -8.88 -11.76
N TYR A 96 -9.35 -7.64 -12.13
CA TYR A 96 -9.51 -7.15 -13.50
C TYR A 96 -8.20 -6.57 -14.01
N LEU A 97 -7.82 -6.95 -15.23
CA LEU A 97 -6.74 -6.30 -15.97
C LEU A 97 -7.33 -5.68 -17.23
N ASN A 98 -7.28 -4.35 -17.36
CA ASN A 98 -7.88 -3.60 -18.48
C ASN A 98 -9.36 -3.96 -18.70
N ASN A 99 -10.15 -4.02 -17.62
CA ASN A 99 -11.56 -4.46 -17.60
C ASN A 99 -11.80 -5.93 -17.98
N MET A 100 -10.75 -6.72 -18.26
CA MET A 100 -10.85 -8.16 -18.44
C MET A 100 -10.76 -8.84 -17.08
N LYS A 101 -11.81 -9.59 -16.71
CA LYS A 101 -11.80 -10.38 -15.48
C LYS A 101 -10.78 -11.52 -15.60
N LEU A 102 -9.88 -11.62 -14.63
CA LEU A 102 -8.97 -12.74 -14.44
C LEU A 102 -9.52 -13.70 -13.38
N THR A 103 -9.31 -15.00 -13.58
CA THR A 103 -9.57 -16.04 -12.59
C THR A 103 -8.26 -16.61 -12.04
N PRO A 104 -8.27 -17.38 -10.94
CA PRO A 104 -7.06 -18.00 -10.41
C PRO A 104 -6.32 -18.88 -11.42
N GLU A 105 -7.02 -19.46 -12.39
CA GLU A 105 -6.46 -20.29 -13.47
C GLU A 105 -5.71 -19.47 -14.53
N ASP A 106 -5.97 -18.17 -14.63
CA ASP A 106 -5.26 -17.27 -15.54
C ASP A 106 -3.89 -16.83 -14.99
N LEU A 107 -3.60 -17.15 -13.73
CA LEU A 107 -2.38 -16.71 -13.03
C LEU A 107 -1.29 -17.80 -13.03
N PRO A 108 -0.01 -17.43 -13.23
CA PRO A 108 0.50 -16.07 -13.36
C PRO A 108 0.19 -15.45 -14.73
N PHE A 109 -0.12 -14.16 -14.73
CA PHE A 109 -0.36 -13.38 -15.94
C PHE A 109 0.69 -12.29 -16.11
N THR A 110 1.39 -12.30 -17.24
CA THR A 110 2.42 -11.31 -17.55
C THR A 110 1.93 -10.31 -18.59
N PHE A 111 2.10 -9.02 -18.32
CA PHE A 111 1.75 -7.92 -19.21
C PHE A 111 2.91 -6.92 -19.35
N GLY A 112 2.73 -5.92 -20.21
CA GLY A 112 3.75 -4.91 -20.51
C GLY A 112 4.56 -5.18 -21.78
N GLY A 113 5.30 -4.17 -22.20
CA GLY A 113 6.10 -4.16 -23.42
C GLY A 113 7.57 -4.50 -23.15
N LYS A 114 8.42 -3.47 -23.19
CA LYS A 114 9.85 -3.54 -22.86
C LYS A 114 10.08 -4.09 -21.46
N PHE A 115 9.36 -3.54 -20.47
CA PHE A 115 9.32 -4.02 -19.10
C PHE A 115 8.17 -5.01 -18.92
N LYS A 116 8.42 -6.07 -18.14
CA LYS A 116 7.46 -7.16 -17.91
C LYS A 116 6.97 -7.12 -16.47
N TYR A 117 5.66 -7.07 -16.33
CA TYR A 117 4.96 -7.06 -15.05
C TYR A 117 4.19 -8.35 -14.92
N THR A 118 4.29 -9.03 -13.77
CA THR A 118 3.64 -10.32 -13.58
C THR A 118 2.79 -10.30 -12.34
N ILE A 119 1.49 -10.52 -12.49
CA ILE A 119 0.61 -10.81 -11.37
C ILE A 119 0.53 -12.32 -11.15
N SER A 120 0.65 -12.75 -9.90
CA SER A 120 0.62 -14.16 -9.50
C SER A 120 -0.11 -14.34 -8.16
N ASN A 121 -0.55 -15.57 -7.90
CA ASN A 121 -0.98 -15.96 -6.56
C ASN A 121 0.25 -16.05 -5.66
N ALA A 122 0.26 -15.32 -4.55
CA ALA A 122 1.32 -15.47 -3.56
C ALA A 122 0.99 -16.66 -2.63
N PRO A 123 2.00 -17.43 -2.19
CA PRO A 123 1.77 -18.57 -1.31
C PRO A 123 1.17 -18.12 0.02
N LEU A 124 0.12 -18.82 0.45
CA LEU A 124 -0.40 -18.69 1.81
C LEU A 124 0.46 -19.51 2.77
N GLU A 125 0.62 -19.03 3.99
CA GLU A 125 1.23 -19.81 5.04
C GLU A 125 0.37 -21.05 5.34
N ALA A 126 0.99 -22.20 5.64
CA ALA A 126 0.29 -23.48 5.78
C ALA A 126 -0.82 -23.48 6.86
N SER A 127 -0.77 -22.56 7.82
CA SER A 127 -1.77 -22.37 8.87
C SER A 127 -3.00 -21.57 8.42
N LYS A 128 -2.96 -20.91 7.25
CA LYS A 128 -4.03 -20.07 6.75
C LYS A 128 -5.07 -20.88 5.99
N ASN A 129 -6.34 -20.50 6.18
CA ASN A 129 -7.45 -21.09 5.43
C ASN A 129 -7.70 -20.29 4.15
N PRO A 130 -7.57 -20.86 2.94
CA PRO A 130 -7.79 -20.13 1.67
C PRO A 130 -9.22 -19.60 1.49
N LYS A 131 -10.18 -20.06 2.33
CA LYS A 131 -11.51 -19.46 2.41
C LYS A 131 -11.47 -18.01 2.90
N TYR A 132 -10.57 -17.71 3.83
CA TYR A 132 -10.47 -16.39 4.45
C TYR A 132 -9.30 -15.59 3.89
N TYR A 133 -8.24 -16.26 3.44
CA TYR A 133 -7.02 -15.61 2.99
C TYR A 133 -6.82 -15.76 1.49
N GLN A 134 -6.37 -14.70 0.85
CA GLN A 134 -5.97 -14.71 -0.56
C GLN A 134 -4.92 -13.64 -0.80
N TYR A 135 -3.77 -14.02 -1.36
CA TYR A 135 -2.68 -13.09 -1.62
C TYR A 135 -2.37 -13.02 -3.11
N TYR A 136 -2.12 -11.80 -3.58
CA TYR A 136 -1.68 -11.53 -4.95
C TYR A 136 -0.39 -10.75 -4.91
N LYS A 137 0.62 -11.20 -5.65
CA LYS A 137 1.87 -10.46 -5.83
C LYS A 137 1.93 -9.96 -7.27
N VAL A 138 2.25 -8.68 -7.42
CA VAL A 138 2.64 -8.09 -8.70
C VAL A 138 4.13 -7.84 -8.67
N ASP A 139 4.89 -8.63 -9.41
CA ASP A 139 6.28 -8.35 -9.69
C ASP A 139 6.35 -7.23 -10.73
N LEU A 140 6.92 -6.09 -10.31
CA LEU A 140 7.04 -4.88 -11.12
C LEU A 140 8.36 -4.88 -11.87
N HIS A 141 8.68 -5.98 -12.56
CA HIS A 141 10.00 -6.26 -13.14
C HIS A 141 11.04 -6.75 -12.10
N GLU A 142 12.31 -6.33 -12.21
CA GLU A 142 13.44 -6.91 -11.49
C GLU A 142 13.43 -6.59 -9.99
N ASP A 143 13.27 -5.32 -9.62
CA ASP A 143 13.64 -4.86 -8.27
C ASP A 143 12.44 -4.43 -7.40
N SER A 144 11.26 -4.22 -8.00
CA SER A 144 10.08 -3.75 -7.26
C SER A 144 8.92 -4.74 -7.27
N SER A 145 8.07 -4.70 -6.26
CA SER A 145 6.82 -5.47 -6.24
C SER A 145 5.73 -4.87 -5.36
N VAL A 146 4.48 -5.24 -5.63
CA VAL A 146 3.33 -4.96 -4.77
C VAL A 146 2.70 -6.27 -4.32
N LEU A 147 2.51 -6.44 -3.01
CA LEU A 147 1.84 -7.58 -2.41
C LEU A 147 0.51 -7.13 -1.83
N PHE A 148 -0.59 -7.66 -2.36
CA PHE A 148 -1.93 -7.48 -1.85
C PHE A 148 -2.31 -8.70 -1.02
N LYS A 149 -2.73 -8.49 0.23
CA LYS A 149 -3.19 -9.56 1.13
C LYS A 149 -4.63 -9.32 1.54
N PHE A 150 -5.46 -10.34 1.38
CA PHE A 150 -6.83 -10.32 1.89
C PHE A 150 -6.96 -11.20 3.13
N TYR A 151 -7.67 -10.70 4.13
CA TYR A 151 -8.30 -11.49 5.19
C TYR A 151 -9.79 -11.15 5.27
N LYS A 152 -10.64 -12.12 4.96
CA LYS A 152 -12.09 -11.91 4.78
C LYS A 152 -12.32 -10.76 3.80
N LYS A 153 -12.72 -9.58 4.26
CA LYS A 153 -12.94 -8.38 3.43
C LYS A 153 -11.85 -7.32 3.56
N PHE A 154 -10.93 -7.47 4.51
CA PHE A 154 -9.86 -6.52 4.77
C PHE A 154 -8.75 -6.74 3.75
N LEU A 155 -8.39 -5.69 3.03
CA LEU A 155 -7.26 -5.64 2.13
C LEU A 155 -6.11 -4.92 2.83
N THR A 156 -4.92 -5.52 2.79
CA THR A 156 -3.67 -4.83 3.06
C THR A 156 -2.78 -4.88 1.83
N PHE A 157 -1.91 -3.90 1.67
CA PHE A 157 -0.93 -3.86 0.60
C PHE A 157 0.43 -3.48 1.14
N GLN A 158 1.46 -3.98 0.48
CA GLN A 158 2.85 -3.67 0.76
C GLN A 158 3.57 -3.47 -0.56
N ILE A 159 4.34 -2.41 -0.67
CA ILE A 159 5.18 -2.09 -1.81
C ILE A 159 6.62 -2.30 -1.36
N SER A 160 7.36 -3.15 -2.06
CA SER A 160 8.82 -3.17 -2.02
C SER A 160 9.28 -2.35 -3.22
N GLY A 161 9.79 -1.14 -2.97
CA GLY A 161 10.14 -0.20 -4.02
C GLY A 161 11.64 0.04 -4.10
N HIS A 162 12.22 -0.17 -5.28
CA HIS A 162 13.60 0.20 -5.58
C HIS A 162 13.70 1.70 -5.93
N PRO A 163 14.80 2.41 -5.60
CA PRO A 163 14.97 3.83 -5.92
C PRO A 163 14.89 4.16 -7.41
N ASP A 164 15.31 3.27 -8.30
CA ASP A 164 15.24 3.53 -9.76
C ASP A 164 13.79 3.63 -10.25
N ASP A 165 12.86 3.03 -9.52
CA ASP A 165 11.44 2.99 -9.86
C ASP A 165 10.63 4.09 -9.17
N PHE A 166 10.99 4.41 -7.93
CA PHE A 166 10.17 5.25 -7.05
C PHE A 166 10.84 6.54 -6.58
N ASN A 167 12.03 6.91 -7.06
CA ASN A 167 12.72 8.14 -6.60
C ASN A 167 11.89 9.42 -6.73
N ASP A 168 11.03 9.53 -7.74
CA ASP A 168 10.17 10.69 -7.97
C ASP A 168 8.75 10.48 -7.43
N SER A 169 8.55 9.43 -6.62
CA SER A 169 7.22 9.09 -6.14
C SER A 169 6.69 10.08 -5.11
N VAL A 170 5.41 10.40 -5.27
CA VAL A 170 4.60 11.22 -4.38
C VAL A 170 3.25 10.54 -4.14
N GLY A 171 2.48 10.98 -3.16
CA GLY A 171 1.22 10.34 -2.76
C GLY A 171 1.15 10.15 -1.25
N LEU A 172 0.12 9.47 -0.77
CA LEU A 172 -0.03 9.20 0.66
C LEU A 172 1.16 8.43 1.27
N MET A 173 1.91 7.66 0.47
CA MET A 173 3.15 6.98 0.93
C MET A 173 4.33 7.94 1.16
N GLY A 174 4.19 9.21 0.81
CA GLY A 174 5.21 10.25 0.97
C GLY A 174 6.24 10.26 -0.16
N GLU A 175 7.18 11.19 -0.04
CA GLU A 175 8.37 11.25 -0.90
C GLU A 175 9.29 10.05 -0.61
N TYR A 176 9.86 9.41 -1.63
CA TYR A 176 10.55 8.13 -1.46
C TYR A 176 11.78 8.16 -0.55
N HIS A 177 12.65 9.15 -0.68
CA HIS A 177 13.92 9.19 0.04
C HIS A 177 13.78 9.51 1.52
N THR A 178 12.74 10.25 1.90
CA THR A 178 12.54 10.73 3.27
C THR A 178 11.26 10.25 3.89
N GLY A 179 10.28 9.77 3.12
CA GLY A 179 8.91 9.52 3.56
C GLY A 179 8.16 10.79 3.97
N GLU A 180 8.67 11.99 3.65
CA GLU A 180 8.03 13.25 4.02
C GLU A 180 6.65 13.41 3.37
N MET A 181 5.73 14.04 4.10
CA MET A 181 4.40 14.37 3.61
C MET A 181 4.49 15.59 2.70
N ILE A 182 4.55 15.39 1.40
CA ILE A 182 4.68 16.47 0.41
C ILE A 182 3.34 16.64 -0.29
N SER A 183 2.78 17.85 -0.26
CA SER A 183 1.56 18.20 -1.00
C SER A 183 1.80 18.23 -2.50
N ARG A 184 0.75 18.32 -3.31
CA ARG A 184 0.84 18.40 -4.78
C ARG A 184 1.59 19.65 -5.25
N ASP A 185 1.54 20.71 -4.46
CA ASP A 185 2.27 21.96 -4.69
C ASP A 185 3.72 21.92 -4.16
N GLY A 186 4.18 20.76 -3.68
CA GLY A 186 5.56 20.55 -3.23
C GLY A 186 5.86 21.10 -1.83
N GLN A 187 4.84 21.35 -1.00
CA GLN A 187 5.03 21.84 0.37
C GLN A 187 5.02 20.69 1.37
N VAL A 188 5.85 20.80 2.41
CA VAL A 188 5.84 19.84 3.53
C VAL A 188 4.60 20.07 4.38
N MET A 189 3.86 19.00 4.65
CA MET A 189 2.71 18.97 5.55
C MET A 189 3.08 18.28 6.87
N THR A 190 2.36 18.62 7.94
CA THR A 190 2.64 18.07 9.29
C THR A 190 1.41 17.44 9.95
N ASN A 191 0.23 17.57 9.34
CA ASN A 191 -1.00 16.95 9.82
C ASN A 191 -1.39 15.84 8.85
N PHE A 192 -1.50 14.61 9.34
CA PHE A 192 -1.76 13.44 8.49
C PHE A 192 -3.20 13.40 7.96
N ASP A 193 -4.18 13.94 8.70
CA ASP A 193 -5.56 14.03 8.19
C ASP A 193 -5.64 15.02 7.01
N GLU A 194 -5.01 16.20 7.15
CA GLU A 194 -4.92 17.17 6.06
C GLU A 194 -4.16 16.58 4.86
N TYR A 195 -3.12 15.79 5.12
CA TYR A 195 -2.37 15.06 4.10
C TYR A 195 -3.22 14.01 3.37
N GLY A 196 -4.08 13.30 4.11
CA GLY A 196 -5.05 12.37 3.54
C GLY A 196 -6.05 13.05 2.61
N PHE A 197 -6.57 14.22 2.99
CA PHE A 197 -7.45 15.00 2.11
C PHE A 197 -6.73 15.55 0.88
N GLU A 198 -5.47 16.00 1.02
CA GLU A 198 -4.64 16.49 -0.09
C GLU A 198 -4.45 15.42 -1.18
N TRP A 199 -4.30 14.16 -0.77
CA TRP A 199 -4.14 13.02 -1.66
C TRP A 199 -5.43 12.28 -2.00
N GLN A 200 -6.60 12.86 -1.71
CA GLN A 200 -7.84 12.40 -2.34
C GLN A 200 -7.68 12.47 -3.87
N VAL A 201 -8.19 11.46 -4.58
CA VAL A 201 -8.19 11.44 -6.05
C VAL A 201 -8.94 12.66 -6.58
N ALA A 202 -8.21 13.48 -7.32
CA ALA A 202 -8.68 14.70 -7.95
C ALA A 202 -8.97 14.47 -9.44
N PRO A 203 -9.75 15.36 -10.10
CA PRO A 203 -10.03 15.25 -11.54
C PRO A 203 -8.80 15.35 -12.46
N THR A 204 -7.67 15.83 -11.92
CA THR A 204 -6.38 15.89 -12.61
C THR A 204 -5.58 14.60 -12.50
N ASP A 205 -5.94 13.70 -11.58
CA ASP A 205 -5.29 12.40 -11.43
C ASP A 205 -5.82 11.40 -12.46
N THR A 206 -5.11 10.29 -12.65
CA THR A 206 -5.56 9.22 -13.53
C THR A 206 -6.77 8.50 -12.93
N VAL A 207 -7.84 8.31 -13.71
CA VAL A 207 -8.99 7.49 -13.29
C VAL A 207 -8.60 6.02 -13.41
N LEU A 208 -8.50 5.34 -12.26
CA LEU A 208 -8.10 3.92 -12.22
C LEU A 208 -9.28 2.97 -12.00
N PHE A 209 -10.23 3.34 -11.15
CA PHE A 209 -11.39 2.49 -10.87
C PHE A 209 -12.41 2.59 -11.98
N SER A 210 -12.90 1.43 -12.43
CA SER A 210 -13.94 1.31 -13.46
C SER A 210 -15.29 1.87 -13.00
N ASP A 211 -15.61 1.72 -11.70
CA ASP A 211 -16.81 2.27 -11.09
C ASP A 211 -16.53 3.60 -10.39
N ASN A 212 -17.32 4.62 -10.74
CA ASN A 212 -17.27 5.94 -10.10
C ASN A 212 -18.28 5.99 -8.95
N ARG A 213 -17.78 6.06 -7.71
CA ARG A 213 -18.60 6.10 -6.50
C ARG A 213 -18.34 7.37 -5.70
N PRO A 214 -19.35 8.02 -5.10
CA PRO A 214 -19.13 9.12 -4.15
C PRO A 214 -18.61 8.61 -2.80
N PRO A 215 -17.89 9.44 -2.02
CA PRO A 215 -17.52 10.83 -2.32
C PRO A 215 -16.23 10.93 -3.15
N GLN A 216 -16.21 11.77 -4.19
CA GLN A 216 -15.01 12.06 -5.00
C GLN A 216 -14.97 13.52 -5.41
N LEU A 217 -13.76 14.07 -5.57
CA LEU A 217 -13.56 15.39 -6.14
C LEU A 217 -14.00 15.40 -7.62
N PRO A 218 -14.53 16.53 -8.12
CA PRO A 218 -14.68 17.82 -7.43
C PRO A 218 -16.01 17.94 -6.65
N TYR A 219 -16.81 16.87 -6.59
CA TYR A 219 -18.18 16.94 -6.08
C TYR A 219 -18.25 16.86 -4.55
N GLU A 220 -17.42 16.01 -3.94
CA GLU A 220 -17.46 15.76 -2.50
C GLU A 220 -16.08 15.36 -1.97
N MET A 221 -15.66 16.01 -0.88
CA MET A 221 -14.45 15.61 -0.16
C MET A 221 -14.65 14.26 0.55
N CYS A 222 -13.55 13.58 0.88
CA CYS A 222 -13.59 12.36 1.69
C CYS A 222 -14.46 12.57 2.94
N ARG A 223 -15.28 11.58 3.26
CA ARG A 223 -16.08 11.60 4.49
C ARG A 223 -15.26 11.01 5.62
N MET A 224 -15.25 11.66 6.79
CA MET A 224 -14.67 11.07 8.00
C MET A 224 -15.75 10.31 8.78
N PRO A 225 -15.39 9.27 9.57
CA PRO A 225 -16.33 8.58 10.44
C PRO A 225 -17.00 9.58 11.40
N THR A 226 -18.34 9.58 11.42
CA THR A 226 -19.11 10.49 12.29
C THR A 226 -19.41 9.87 13.66
N ALA A 227 -19.39 8.54 13.74
CA ALA A 227 -19.49 7.83 15.01
C ALA A 227 -18.19 8.05 15.82
N ALA A 228 -18.35 8.39 17.09
CA ALA A 228 -17.19 8.56 17.97
C ALA A 228 -16.45 7.22 18.10
N ARG A 229 -15.17 7.20 17.72
CA ARG A 229 -14.28 6.07 18.03
C ARG A 229 -14.26 5.84 19.54
N PRO A 230 -14.45 4.59 20.02
CA PRO A 230 -14.27 4.30 21.43
C PRO A 230 -12.85 4.68 21.86
N GLY A 231 -12.71 5.46 22.93
CA GLY A 231 -11.37 5.85 23.40
C GLY A 231 -10.54 4.62 23.77
N ARG A 232 -9.20 4.71 23.65
CA ARG A 232 -8.25 3.62 23.94
C ARG A 232 -8.52 2.88 25.26
N ARG A 233 -8.90 3.60 26.32
CA ARG A 233 -9.24 2.98 27.62
C ARG A 233 -10.49 2.11 27.58
N ALA A 234 -11.49 2.45 26.76
CA ALA A 234 -12.69 1.65 26.57
C ALA A 234 -12.42 0.40 25.73
N LEU A 235 -11.60 0.53 24.68
CA LEU A 235 -11.16 -0.60 23.85
C LEU A 235 -10.41 -1.66 24.68
N ARG A 236 -9.53 -1.22 25.58
CA ARG A 236 -8.75 -2.11 26.46
C ARG A 236 -9.56 -2.82 27.55
N ASN A 237 -10.84 -2.49 27.74
CA ASN A 237 -11.71 -3.12 28.74
C ASN A 237 -12.77 -4.04 28.10
N THR A 238 -12.42 -4.66 26.97
CA THR A 238 -13.30 -5.56 26.22
C THR A 238 -13.00 -7.01 26.56
N SER A 239 -14.00 -7.89 26.42
CA SER A 239 -13.83 -9.33 26.67
C SER A 239 -12.85 -10.01 25.70
N ILE A 240 -12.49 -9.35 24.60
CA ILE A 240 -11.55 -9.86 23.59
C ILE A 240 -10.10 -9.46 23.86
N MET A 241 -9.84 -8.53 24.81
CA MET A 241 -8.51 -7.95 25.04
C MET A 241 -7.40 -9.00 25.21
N SER A 242 -7.60 -10.03 26.04
CA SER A 242 -6.58 -11.06 26.25
C SER A 242 -6.23 -11.84 24.97
N HIS A 243 -7.22 -12.07 24.10
CA HIS A 243 -7.01 -12.76 22.83
C HIS A 243 -6.32 -11.83 21.83
N ALA A 244 -6.60 -10.53 21.88
CA ALA A 244 -5.89 -9.52 21.09
C ALA A 244 -4.41 -9.46 21.48
N GLU A 245 -4.12 -9.40 22.79
CA GLU A 245 -2.74 -9.41 23.30
C GLU A 245 -1.96 -10.65 22.87
N GLU A 246 -2.58 -11.84 22.95
CA GLU A 246 -1.97 -13.09 22.49
C GLU A 246 -1.71 -13.10 20.99
N ALA A 247 -2.69 -12.67 20.19
CA ALA A 247 -2.57 -12.65 18.73
C ALA A 247 -1.53 -11.64 18.24
N CYS A 248 -1.47 -10.45 18.84
CA CYS A 248 -0.53 -9.39 18.47
C CYS A 248 0.85 -9.55 19.15
N ALA A 249 1.07 -10.55 20.02
CA ALA A 249 2.30 -10.67 20.83
C ALA A 249 3.61 -10.77 20.04
N HIS A 250 3.53 -11.14 18.77
CA HIS A 250 4.69 -11.25 17.87
C HIS A 250 5.10 -9.91 17.25
N ILE A 251 4.25 -8.88 17.35
CA ILE A 251 4.47 -7.55 16.80
C ILE A 251 5.25 -6.71 17.81
N THR A 252 6.17 -5.88 17.33
CA THR A 252 7.06 -5.07 18.17
C THR A 252 6.91 -3.59 17.85
N GLY A 253 7.24 -2.72 18.80
CA GLY A 253 7.20 -1.27 18.58
C GLY A 253 5.79 -0.70 18.53
N GLY A 254 5.61 0.41 17.79
CA GLY A 254 4.33 1.12 17.69
C GLY A 254 3.21 0.31 17.04
N ASP A 255 3.56 -0.64 16.17
CA ASP A 255 2.60 -1.48 15.43
C ASP A 255 1.81 -2.44 16.34
N TYR A 256 2.34 -2.76 17.53
CA TYR A 256 1.64 -3.60 18.50
C TYR A 256 0.32 -2.96 18.95
N ASP A 257 0.35 -1.65 19.26
CA ASP A 257 -0.85 -0.93 19.71
C ASP A 257 -1.88 -0.83 18.58
N LEU A 258 -1.44 -0.68 17.33
CA LEU A 258 -2.32 -0.62 16.16
C LEU A 258 -2.98 -1.98 15.89
N CYS A 259 -2.23 -3.08 15.97
CA CYS A 259 -2.81 -4.43 15.89
C CYS A 259 -3.87 -4.68 16.96
N LEU A 260 -3.61 -4.26 18.20
CA LEU A 260 -4.60 -4.37 19.27
C LEU A 260 -5.86 -3.57 18.93
N GLU A 261 -5.71 -2.34 18.46
CA GLU A 261 -6.81 -1.48 18.04
C GLU A 261 -7.63 -2.15 16.94
N ASP A 262 -7.01 -2.67 15.88
CA ASP A 262 -7.66 -3.42 14.81
C ASP A 262 -8.50 -4.60 15.34
N VAL A 263 -7.91 -5.46 16.18
CA VAL A 263 -8.62 -6.64 16.72
C VAL A 263 -9.82 -6.21 17.54
N ILE A 264 -9.69 -5.18 18.37
CA ILE A 264 -10.76 -4.74 19.25
C ILE A 264 -11.87 -4.01 18.46
N LEU A 265 -11.49 -3.13 17.53
CA LEU A 265 -12.43 -2.34 16.74
C LEU A 265 -13.24 -3.23 15.80
N THR A 266 -12.62 -4.27 15.24
CA THR A 266 -13.30 -5.23 14.37
C THR A 266 -13.96 -6.38 15.12
N GLY A 267 -13.53 -6.65 16.35
CA GLY A 267 -13.95 -7.82 17.12
C GLY A 267 -13.44 -9.15 16.57
N ASP A 268 -12.39 -9.13 15.75
CA ASP A 268 -11.91 -10.28 14.99
C ASP A 268 -10.41 -10.53 15.21
N VAL A 269 -10.07 -11.51 16.04
CA VAL A 269 -8.67 -11.88 16.35
C VAL A 269 -7.86 -12.24 15.10
N GLY A 270 -8.50 -12.70 14.02
CA GLY A 270 -7.79 -13.07 12.81
C GLY A 270 -7.16 -11.89 12.07
N ILE A 271 -7.61 -10.65 12.32
CA ILE A 271 -7.04 -9.46 11.68
C ILE A 271 -5.60 -9.19 12.09
N ALA A 272 -5.21 -9.62 13.30
CA ALA A 272 -3.84 -9.53 13.81
C ALA A 272 -2.81 -10.20 12.90
N SER A 273 -3.27 -11.07 12.01
CA SER A 273 -2.42 -11.85 11.13
C SER A 273 -2.18 -11.22 9.76
N LEU A 274 -2.70 -10.00 9.56
CA LEU A 274 -2.37 -9.10 8.46
C LEU A 274 -1.21 -8.14 8.79
N TRP A 275 -0.78 -8.11 10.06
CA TRP A 275 0.38 -7.39 10.57
C TRP A 275 1.67 -8.21 10.41
#